data_AF-A0AAD5U5H0-F1
#
_entry.id   AF-A0AAD5U5H0-F1
#
_cell.length_a   1.000
_cell.length_b   1.000
_cell.length_c   1.000
_cell.angle_alpha   90.00
_cell.angle_beta   90.00
_cell.angle_gamma   90.00
#
_symmetry.space_group_name_H-M   'P 1'
#
loop_
_entity.id
_entity.type
_entity.pdbx_description
1 polymer ?
#
loop_
_entity_poly.entity_id
_entity_poly.type
_entity_poly.pdbx_seq_one_letter_code
_entity_poly.pdbx_strand_id
1 'polypeptide(L)'
;MEKNLLKEKLEKRPSKTELIELNILNNLNVAPSLQQVTTSLQKSIVQDTLKHAINDRPGQEHLLNQNILHYANISPAIQSASDSLEKEKKNDSLRKSILERPNKSELIDQNILQRTNVAPSLQSTKNSLEKCILQDSMKKLTNERPEKEDLINQNILLNTNIAPALQKTAIELEKSLKNDSISKCLLKRQNAVVTNEIQ
;
A
#
# COMPACT_ATOMS: atom_id res chain seq x y z
N MET A 1 85.45 -48.09 0.00
CA MET A 1 84.93 -46.91 -0.74
C MET A 1 83.53 -46.50 -0.31
N GLU A 2 82.62 -47.43 0.00
CA GLU A 2 81.22 -47.10 0.36
C GLU A 2 81.04 -46.18 1.59
N LYS A 3 81.92 -46.29 2.61
CA LYS A 3 81.85 -45.45 3.82
C LYS A 3 81.96 -43.95 3.54
N ASN A 4 82.72 -43.56 2.51
CA ASN A 4 82.90 -42.14 2.16
C ASN A 4 81.68 -41.58 1.41
N LEU A 5 81.06 -42.39 0.53
CA LEU A 5 79.87 -42.00 -0.22
C LEU A 5 78.65 -41.81 0.68
N LEU A 6 78.47 -42.68 1.68
CA LEU A 6 77.36 -42.57 2.63
C LEU A 6 77.47 -41.29 3.48
N LYS A 7 78.69 -40.92 3.89
CA LYS A 7 78.95 -39.71 4.67
C LYS A 7 78.59 -38.45 3.88
N GLU A 8 78.98 -38.37 2.60
CA GLU A 8 78.64 -37.25 1.72
C GLU A 8 77.11 -37.11 1.52
N LYS A 9 76.38 -38.22 1.36
CA LYS A 9 74.91 -38.20 1.22
C LYS A 9 74.19 -37.77 2.50
N LEU A 10 74.76 -38.05 3.68
CA LEU A 10 74.20 -37.63 4.96
C LEU A 10 74.43 -36.14 5.24
N GLU A 11 75.55 -35.58 4.77
CA GLU A 11 75.84 -34.13 4.89
C GLU A 11 74.90 -33.30 4.00
N LYS A 12 74.50 -33.83 2.83
CA LYS A 12 73.57 -33.16 1.89
C LYS A 12 72.09 -33.49 2.13
N ARG A 13 71.73 -34.15 3.25
CA ARG A 13 70.35 -34.59 3.47
C ARG A 13 69.44 -33.39 3.83
N PRO A 14 68.22 -33.32 3.28
CA PRO A 14 67.25 -32.31 3.67
C PRO A 14 66.81 -32.51 5.13
N SER A 15 66.49 -31.40 5.79
CA SER A 15 65.94 -31.37 7.14
C SER A 15 64.53 -31.94 7.19
N LYS A 16 64.10 -32.40 8.36
CA LYS A 16 62.74 -32.93 8.56
C LYS A 16 61.66 -31.89 8.20
N THR A 17 61.91 -30.62 8.52
CA THR A 17 61.01 -29.50 8.22
C THR A 17 60.90 -29.26 6.72
N GLU A 18 62.02 -29.23 5.99
CA GLU A 18 62.01 -29.11 4.52
C GLU A 18 61.25 -30.27 3.87
N LEU A 19 61.41 -31.50 4.39
CA LEU A 19 60.65 -32.65 3.89
C LEU A 19 59.15 -32.55 4.16
N ILE A 20 58.73 -31.90 5.24
CA ILE A 20 57.31 -31.61 5.52
C ILE A 20 56.79 -30.53 4.57
N GLU A 21 57.57 -29.47 4.34
CA GLU A 21 57.21 -28.40 3.40
C GLU A 21 57.09 -28.90 1.95
N LEU A 22 57.95 -29.83 1.56
CA LEU A 22 57.89 -30.52 0.27
C LEU A 22 56.76 -31.57 0.18
N ASN A 23 55.93 -31.71 1.22
CA ASN A 23 54.87 -32.74 1.33
C ASN A 23 55.38 -34.18 1.16
N ILE A 24 56.65 -34.43 1.50
CA ILE A 24 57.25 -35.76 1.48
C ILE A 24 57.01 -36.47 2.82
N LEU A 25 57.09 -35.74 3.93
CA LEU A 25 56.79 -36.26 5.28
C LEU A 25 55.56 -35.60 5.89
N ASN A 26 54.77 -36.39 6.62
CA ASN A 26 53.57 -35.91 7.30
C ASN A 26 53.95 -35.27 8.64
N ASN A 27 53.34 -34.13 9.00
CA ASN A 27 53.54 -33.47 10.30
C ASN A 27 52.67 -34.04 11.44
N LEU A 28 52.28 -35.31 11.33
CA LEU A 28 51.42 -35.93 12.34
C LEU A 28 52.27 -36.36 13.54
N ASN A 29 51.88 -35.96 14.75
CA ASN A 29 52.53 -36.36 16.00
C ASN A 29 52.15 -37.80 16.39
N VAL A 30 52.36 -38.75 15.48
CA VAL A 30 51.97 -40.15 15.62
C VAL A 30 53.04 -41.04 14.96
N ALA A 31 53.18 -42.26 15.45
CA ALA A 31 54.14 -43.24 14.91
C ALA A 31 53.93 -43.45 13.40
N PRO A 32 55.00 -43.65 12.60
CA PRO A 32 54.91 -43.79 11.14
C PRO A 32 53.92 -44.86 10.66
N SER A 33 53.79 -45.97 11.38
CA SER A 33 52.85 -47.05 11.07
C SER A 33 51.38 -46.65 11.20
N LEU A 34 51.07 -45.67 12.04
CA LEU A 34 49.70 -45.21 12.30
C LEU A 34 49.30 -44.04 11.42
N GLN A 35 50.25 -43.38 10.74
CA GLN A 35 49.97 -42.17 9.94
C GLN A 35 48.92 -42.40 8.85
N GLN A 36 48.93 -43.57 8.21
CA GLN A 36 47.93 -43.90 7.20
C GLN A 36 46.53 -44.11 7.79
N VAL A 37 46.43 -44.72 8.96
CA VAL A 37 45.15 -44.95 9.65
C VAL A 37 44.60 -43.64 10.21
N THR A 38 45.46 -42.78 10.76
CA THR A 38 45.03 -41.49 11.28
C THR A 38 44.57 -40.55 10.17
N THR A 39 45.26 -40.51 9.03
CA THR A 39 44.83 -39.72 7.86
C THR A 39 43.52 -40.24 7.26
N SER A 40 43.34 -41.57 7.18
CA SER A 40 42.08 -42.14 6.68
C SER A 40 40.91 -41.87 7.62
N LEU A 41 41.12 -41.97 8.93
CA LEU A 41 40.12 -41.62 9.94
C LEU A 41 39.77 -40.14 9.89
N GLN A 42 40.77 -39.25 9.83
CA GLN A 42 40.55 -37.80 9.69
C GLN A 42 39.74 -37.49 8.44
N LYS A 43 40.06 -38.14 7.31
CA LYS A 43 39.28 -37.99 6.08
C LYS A 43 37.84 -38.47 6.25
N SER A 44 37.62 -39.61 6.91
CA SER A 44 36.27 -40.12 7.20
C SER A 44 35.46 -39.14 8.06
N ILE A 45 36.05 -38.59 9.12
CA ILE A 45 35.40 -37.60 9.99
C ILE A 45 34.99 -36.36 9.19
N VAL A 46 35.89 -35.84 8.36
CA VAL A 46 35.59 -34.68 7.50
C VAL A 46 34.50 -35.02 6.49
N GLN A 47 34.51 -36.23 5.93
CA GLN A 47 33.49 -36.69 5.01
C GLN A 47 32.11 -36.78 5.67
N ASP A 48 32.03 -37.34 6.88
CA ASP A 48 30.77 -37.50 7.60
C ASP A 48 30.20 -36.15 8.04
N THR A 49 31.05 -35.24 8.53
CA THR A 49 30.63 -33.88 8.91
C THR A 49 30.15 -33.09 7.69
N LEU A 50 30.86 -33.15 6.57
CA LEU A 50 30.46 -32.49 5.32
C LEU A 50 29.15 -33.06 4.77
N LYS A 51 28.97 -34.39 4.83
CA LYS A 51 27.73 -35.04 4.40
C LYS A 51 26.53 -34.54 5.20
N HIS A 52 26.68 -34.41 6.52
CA HIS A 52 25.62 -33.85 7.36
C HIS A 52 25.31 -32.39 7.00
N ALA A 53 26.34 -31.54 6.87
CA ALA A 53 26.18 -30.13 6.52
C ALA A 53 25.54 -29.91 5.14
N ILE A 54 25.83 -30.77 4.16
CA ILE A 54 25.20 -30.70 2.83
C ILE A 54 23.73 -31.14 2.88
N ASN A 55 23.39 -32.15 3.69
CA ASN A 55 22.01 -32.60 3.83
C ASN A 55 21.11 -31.56 4.49
N ASP A 56 21.65 -30.84 5.48
CA ASP A 56 20.90 -29.84 6.24
C ASP A 56 20.96 -28.44 5.59
N ARG A 57 21.60 -28.32 4.42
CA ARG A 57 21.78 -27.02 3.78
C ARG A 57 20.41 -26.44 3.34
N PRO A 58 20.15 -25.15 3.60
CA PRO A 58 18.93 -24.51 3.11
C PRO A 58 18.91 -24.46 1.58
N GLY A 59 17.71 -24.54 1.01
CA GLY A 59 17.49 -24.34 -0.42
C GLY A 59 17.78 -22.90 -0.86
N GLN A 60 18.01 -22.71 -2.15
CA GLN A 60 18.31 -21.38 -2.71
C GLN A 60 17.18 -20.38 -2.47
N GLU A 61 15.92 -20.79 -2.66
CA GLU A 61 14.73 -19.97 -2.37
C GLU A 61 14.70 -19.46 -0.93
N HIS A 62 15.08 -20.31 0.03
CA HIS A 62 15.14 -19.93 1.44
C HIS A 62 16.19 -18.82 1.67
N LEU A 63 17.36 -18.94 1.03
CA LEU A 63 18.42 -17.92 1.12
C LEU A 63 18.03 -16.60 0.44
N LEU A 64 17.27 -16.64 -0.67
CA LEU A 64 16.68 -15.46 -1.32
C LEU A 64 15.70 -14.75 -0.41
N ASN A 65 14.76 -15.51 0.19
CA ASN A 65 13.75 -14.96 1.10
C ASN A 65 14.39 -14.32 2.36
N GLN A 66 15.51 -14.87 2.83
CA GLN A 66 16.28 -14.30 3.93
C GLN A 66 17.20 -13.14 3.51
N ASN A 67 17.20 -12.74 2.23
CA ASN A 67 18.09 -11.74 1.66
C ASN A 67 19.59 -12.04 1.86
N ILE A 68 19.95 -13.32 1.97
CA ILE A 68 21.35 -13.78 2.03
C ILE A 68 21.91 -13.90 0.61
N LEU A 69 21.14 -14.53 -0.29
CA LEU A 69 21.36 -14.45 -1.72
C LEU A 69 20.50 -13.31 -2.28
N HIS A 70 21.02 -12.54 -3.22
CA HIS A 70 20.19 -11.65 -4.05
C HIS A 70 19.86 -12.37 -5.37
N TYR A 71 19.49 -11.62 -6.40
CA TYR A 71 18.96 -12.14 -7.66
C TYR A 71 19.77 -13.28 -8.29
N ALA A 72 19.16 -14.47 -8.34
CA ALA A 72 19.75 -15.69 -8.92
C ALA A 72 20.10 -15.57 -10.41
N ASN A 73 19.45 -14.66 -11.13
CA ASN A 73 19.62 -14.47 -12.58
C ASN A 73 20.74 -13.48 -12.94
N ILE A 74 21.38 -12.87 -11.94
CA ILE A 74 22.46 -11.90 -12.13
C ILE A 74 23.79 -12.59 -11.81
N SER A 75 24.80 -12.39 -12.66
CA SER A 75 26.12 -12.96 -12.39
C SER A 75 26.75 -12.30 -11.16
N PRO A 76 27.50 -13.05 -10.32
CA PRO A 76 28.12 -12.48 -9.11
C PRO A 76 29.05 -11.29 -9.40
N ALA A 77 29.63 -11.23 -10.61
CA ALA A 77 30.54 -10.16 -11.00
C ALA A 77 29.86 -8.79 -11.18
N ILE A 78 28.59 -8.75 -11.59
CA ILE A 78 27.84 -7.51 -11.84
C ILE A 78 26.81 -7.19 -10.76
N GLN A 79 26.65 -8.07 -9.78
CA GLN A 79 25.66 -7.95 -8.72
C GLN A 79 25.78 -6.62 -7.95
N SER A 80 26.99 -6.24 -7.56
CA SER A 80 27.24 -4.96 -6.86
C SER A 80 26.87 -3.73 -7.69
N ALA A 81 27.13 -3.76 -8.99
CA ALA A 81 26.76 -2.69 -9.91
C ALA A 81 25.23 -2.63 -10.10
N SER A 82 24.57 -3.79 -10.20
CA SER A 82 23.11 -3.88 -10.26
C SER A 82 22.45 -3.32 -8.99
N ASP A 83 22.94 -3.70 -7.81
CA ASP A 83 22.40 -3.24 -6.52
C ASP A 83 22.58 -1.73 -6.36
N SER A 84 23.73 -1.20 -6.81
CA SER A 84 24.00 0.24 -6.81
C SER A 84 23.03 0.98 -7.74
N LEU A 85 22.79 0.46 -8.94
CA LEU A 85 21.82 1.02 -9.87
C LEU A 85 20.39 0.98 -9.33
N GLU A 86 19.98 -0.12 -8.69
CA GLU A 86 18.66 -0.24 -8.06
C GLU A 86 18.50 0.80 -6.95
N LYS A 87 19.54 0.99 -6.14
CA LYS A 87 19.57 2.00 -5.09
C LYS A 87 19.46 3.42 -5.65
N GLU A 88 20.19 3.75 -6.71
CA GLU A 88 20.10 5.06 -7.36
C GLU A 88 18.72 5.31 -7.96
N LYS A 89 18.13 4.32 -8.65
CA LYS A 89 16.76 4.42 -9.16
C LYS A 89 15.74 4.70 -8.04
N LYS A 90 15.86 4.00 -6.91
CA LYS A 90 15.01 4.24 -5.73
C LYS A 90 15.24 5.64 -5.16
N ASN A 91 16.49 6.11 -5.11
CA ASN A 91 16.82 7.46 -4.64
C ASN A 91 16.23 8.54 -5.53
N ASP A 92 16.37 8.41 -6.86
CA ASP A 92 15.83 9.38 -7.81
C ASP A 92 14.30 9.40 -7.79
N SER A 93 13.65 8.23 -7.70
CA SER A 93 12.20 8.16 -7.52
C SER A 93 11.77 8.83 -6.22
N LEU A 94 12.48 8.58 -5.11
CA LEU A 94 12.19 9.21 -3.81
C LEU A 94 12.39 10.73 -3.87
N ARG A 95 13.46 11.20 -4.49
CA ARG A 95 13.74 12.62 -4.69
C ARG A 95 12.60 13.30 -5.44
N LYS A 96 12.13 12.70 -6.54
CA LYS A 96 10.97 13.21 -7.28
C LYS A 96 9.72 13.27 -6.40
N SER A 97 9.41 12.20 -5.67
CA SER A 97 8.24 12.16 -4.77
C SER A 97 8.31 13.16 -3.62
N ILE A 98 9.51 13.50 -3.14
CA ILE A 98 9.71 14.53 -2.11
C ILE A 98 9.48 15.93 -2.69
N LEU A 99 9.94 16.20 -3.91
CA LEU A 99 9.72 17.49 -4.59
C LEU A 99 8.23 17.74 -4.87
N GLU A 100 7.51 16.70 -5.28
CA GLU A 100 6.07 16.75 -5.60
C GLU A 100 5.19 16.49 -4.36
N ARG A 101 5.74 16.56 -3.15
CA ARG A 101 5.01 16.21 -1.93
C ARG A 101 3.89 17.22 -1.65
N PRO A 102 2.61 16.79 -1.57
CA PRO A 102 1.51 17.69 -1.31
C PRO A 102 1.54 18.23 0.12
N ASN A 103 1.03 19.46 0.28
CA ASN A 103 0.91 20.09 1.59
C ASN A 103 -0.24 19.48 2.40
N LYS A 104 -0.19 19.63 3.73
CA LYS A 104 -1.26 19.17 4.61
C LYS A 104 -2.62 19.78 4.24
N SER A 105 -2.67 21.04 3.81
CA SER A 105 -3.92 21.70 3.40
C SER A 105 -4.51 21.04 2.16
N GLU A 106 -3.69 20.77 1.14
CA GLU A 106 -4.14 20.10 -0.10
C GLU A 106 -4.73 18.73 0.20
N LEU A 107 -4.09 17.96 1.10
CA LEU A 107 -4.61 16.67 1.54
C LEU A 107 -5.94 16.78 2.31
N ILE A 108 -6.16 17.87 3.04
CA ILE A 108 -7.44 18.16 3.72
C ILE A 108 -8.52 18.50 2.69
N ASP A 109 -8.18 19.33 1.69
CA ASP A 109 -9.10 19.78 0.66
C ASP A 109 -9.52 18.60 -0.25
N GLN A 110 -8.61 17.64 -0.46
CA GLN A 110 -8.88 16.36 -1.14
C GLN A 110 -9.60 15.33 -0.24
N ASN A 111 -9.96 15.67 1.00
CA ASN A 111 -10.59 14.77 1.99
C ASN A 111 -9.78 13.49 2.32
N ILE A 112 -8.46 13.52 2.10
CA ILE A 112 -7.55 12.43 2.50
C ILE A 112 -7.23 12.56 3.99
N LEU A 113 -6.91 13.78 4.44
CA LEU A 113 -6.71 14.09 5.85
C LEU A 113 -7.91 14.85 6.42
N GLN A 114 -8.17 14.66 7.70
CA GLN A 114 -9.23 15.41 8.37
C GLN A 114 -8.73 16.74 8.91
N ARG A 115 -9.58 17.77 8.80
CA ARG A 115 -9.36 19.08 9.41
C ARG A 115 -9.57 19.02 10.92
N THR A 116 -8.59 18.52 11.65
CA THR A 116 -8.62 18.47 13.12
C THR A 116 -7.30 18.91 13.75
N ASN A 117 -7.38 19.43 14.98
CA ASN A 117 -6.22 19.75 15.81
C ASN A 117 -5.94 18.65 16.86
N VAL A 118 -6.53 17.47 16.68
CA VAL A 118 -6.46 16.36 17.62
C VAL A 118 -5.37 15.39 17.18
N ALA A 119 -4.69 14.78 18.15
CA ALA A 119 -3.65 13.78 17.90
C ALA A 119 -4.16 12.63 17.00
N PRO A 120 -3.34 12.08 16.08
CA PRO A 120 -3.77 11.05 15.12
C PRO A 120 -4.43 9.83 15.76
N SER A 121 -3.97 9.42 16.94
CA SER A 121 -4.52 8.29 17.69
C SER A 121 -5.98 8.49 18.15
N LEU A 122 -6.40 9.73 18.37
CA LEU A 122 -7.74 10.09 18.87
C LEU A 122 -8.70 10.54 17.75
N GLN A 123 -8.23 10.69 16.51
CA GLN A 123 -9.09 11.15 15.42
C GLN A 123 -10.23 10.18 15.15
N SER A 124 -9.94 8.88 15.12
CA SER A 124 -10.94 7.84 14.86
C SER A 124 -12.05 7.82 15.94
N THR A 125 -11.67 7.91 17.21
CA THR A 125 -12.62 7.93 18.34
C THR A 125 -13.46 9.19 18.32
N LYS A 126 -12.84 10.35 18.09
CA LYS A 126 -13.54 11.63 17.89
C LYS A 126 -14.58 11.54 16.79
N ASN A 127 -14.22 11.05 15.60
CA ASN A 127 -15.16 10.96 14.46
C ASN A 127 -16.32 10.03 14.74
N SER A 128 -16.04 8.91 15.40
CA SER A 128 -17.07 7.94 15.77
C SER A 128 -18.07 8.57 16.73
N LEU A 129 -17.57 9.33 17.71
CA LEU A 129 -18.41 10.08 18.64
C LEU A 129 -19.22 11.17 17.93
N GLU A 130 -18.59 11.99 17.07
CA GLU A 130 -19.28 13.02 16.29
C GLU A 130 -20.38 12.44 15.40
N LYS A 131 -20.13 11.29 14.77
CA LYS A 131 -21.13 10.56 13.98
C LYS A 131 -22.31 10.09 14.84
N CYS A 132 -22.06 9.52 16.01
CA CYS A 132 -23.13 9.09 16.92
C CYS A 132 -23.98 10.28 17.37
N ILE A 133 -23.35 11.38 17.79
CA ILE A 133 -24.05 12.60 18.20
C ILE A 133 -24.91 13.15 17.07
N LEU A 134 -24.35 13.22 15.85
CA LEU A 134 -25.07 13.69 14.68
C LEU A 134 -26.24 12.76 14.33
N GLN A 135 -26.04 11.45 14.40
CA GLN A 135 -27.09 10.47 14.16
C GLN A 135 -28.24 10.60 15.17
N ASP A 136 -27.92 10.74 16.46
CA ASP A 136 -28.93 10.94 17.50
C ASP A 136 -29.70 12.25 17.32
N SER A 137 -29.00 13.32 16.96
CA SER A 137 -29.61 14.62 16.66
C SER A 137 -30.55 14.52 15.45
N MET A 138 -30.10 13.90 14.35
CA MET A 138 -30.91 13.69 13.15
C MET A 138 -32.12 12.81 13.43
N LYS A 139 -31.97 11.78 14.28
CA LYS A 139 -33.08 10.91 14.68
C LYS A 139 -34.16 11.70 15.44
N LYS A 140 -33.76 12.57 16.37
CA LYS A 140 -34.71 13.45 17.08
C LYS A 140 -35.45 14.37 16.12
N LEU A 141 -34.73 15.08 15.25
CA LEU A 141 -35.35 15.97 14.24
C LEU A 141 -36.27 15.24 13.27
N THR A 142 -35.94 13.99 12.94
CA THR A 142 -36.77 13.16 12.05
C THR A 142 -38.05 12.71 12.76
N ASN A 143 -38.00 12.42 14.07
CA ASN A 143 -39.17 12.06 14.85
C ASN A 143 -40.12 13.25 15.08
N GLU A 144 -39.55 14.45 15.24
CA GLU A 144 -40.30 15.71 15.41
C GLU A 144 -40.69 16.35 14.07
N ARG A 145 -40.62 15.57 12.98
CA ARG A 145 -40.96 16.07 11.64
C ARG A 145 -42.44 16.52 11.62
N PRO A 146 -42.73 17.78 11.27
CA PRO A 146 -44.10 18.27 11.18
C PRO A 146 -44.91 17.48 10.17
N GLU A 147 -46.17 17.23 10.50
CA GLU A 147 -47.09 16.62 9.56
C GLU A 147 -47.47 17.60 8.46
N LYS A 148 -48.03 17.08 7.37
CA LYS A 148 -48.45 17.91 6.23
C LYS A 148 -49.39 19.04 6.67
N GLU A 149 -50.24 18.79 7.65
CA GLU A 149 -51.30 19.72 8.02
C GLU A 149 -50.75 20.88 8.84
N ASP A 150 -49.68 20.62 9.63
CA ASP A 150 -48.93 21.67 10.32
C ASP A 150 -48.27 22.62 9.31
N LEU A 151 -47.75 22.10 8.20
CA LEU A 151 -47.15 22.92 7.14
C LEU A 151 -48.20 23.74 6.37
N ILE A 152 -49.43 23.23 6.23
CA ILE A 152 -50.56 23.99 5.67
C ILE A 152 -50.96 25.13 6.63
N ASN A 153 -51.06 24.84 7.92
CA ASN A 153 -51.40 25.83 8.95
C ASN A 153 -50.36 26.96 9.03
N GLN A 154 -49.09 26.64 8.77
CA GLN A 154 -47.99 27.61 8.69
C GLN A 154 -47.91 28.34 7.33
N ASN A 155 -48.86 28.11 6.41
CA ASN A 155 -48.88 28.65 5.04
C ASN A 155 -47.63 28.32 4.21
N ILE A 156 -46.96 27.21 4.51
CA ILE A 156 -45.80 26.71 3.74
C ILE A 156 -46.29 25.85 2.57
N LEU A 157 -47.28 24.99 2.82
CA LEU A 157 -47.95 24.18 1.80
C LEU A 157 -49.36 24.70 1.52
N LEU A 158 -49.82 24.53 0.28
CA LEU A 158 -51.19 24.83 -0.08
C LEU A 158 -52.09 23.65 0.22
N ASN A 159 -53.30 23.92 0.70
CA ASN A 159 -54.34 22.92 0.93
C ASN A 159 -54.95 22.44 -0.39
N THR A 160 -54.17 21.69 -1.17
CA THR A 160 -54.59 21.08 -2.44
C THR A 160 -54.15 19.63 -2.48
N ASN A 161 -54.85 18.82 -3.29
CA ASN A 161 -54.46 17.42 -3.53
C ASN A 161 -53.34 17.30 -4.59
N ILE A 162 -52.72 18.42 -4.97
CA ILE A 162 -51.69 18.48 -5.99
C ILE A 162 -50.33 18.30 -5.30
N ALA A 163 -49.47 17.46 -5.87
CA ALA A 163 -48.13 17.24 -5.36
C ALA A 163 -47.38 18.58 -5.18
N PRO A 164 -46.62 18.78 -4.07
CA PRO A 164 -46.00 20.07 -3.75
C PRO A 164 -45.18 20.70 -4.90
N ALA A 165 -44.45 19.87 -5.66
CA ALA A 165 -43.65 20.33 -6.80
C ALA A 165 -44.47 20.94 -7.95
N LEU A 166 -45.76 20.59 -8.08
CA LEU A 166 -46.66 21.02 -9.16
C LEU A 166 -47.62 22.13 -8.73
N GLN A 167 -47.62 22.53 -7.45
CA GLN A 167 -48.59 23.50 -6.96
C GLN A 167 -48.42 24.88 -7.62
N LYS A 168 -47.17 25.32 -7.82
CA LYS A 168 -46.87 26.60 -8.47
C LYS A 168 -47.40 26.65 -9.91
N THR A 169 -47.13 25.60 -10.68
CA THR A 169 -47.56 25.53 -12.09
C THR A 169 -49.07 25.38 -12.20
N ALA A 170 -49.70 24.64 -11.29
CA ALA A 170 -51.16 24.53 -11.21
C ALA A 170 -51.83 25.88 -10.92
N ILE A 171 -51.30 26.66 -9.98
CA ILE A 171 -51.81 28.02 -9.68
C ILE A 171 -51.65 28.95 -10.88
N GLU A 172 -50.51 28.89 -11.56
CA GLU A 172 -50.22 29.72 -12.72
C GLU A 172 -51.17 29.40 -13.89
N LEU A 173 -51.41 28.12 -14.14
CA LEU A 173 -52.41 27.67 -15.11
C LEU A 173 -53.82 28.08 -14.72
N GLU A 174 -54.19 27.97 -13.44
CA GLU A 174 -55.51 28.41 -12.98
C GLU A 174 -55.71 29.92 -13.17
N LYS A 175 -54.67 30.73 -12.93
CA LYS A 175 -54.69 32.18 -13.17
C LYS A 175 -54.83 32.51 -14.66
N SER A 176 -54.08 31.85 -15.54
CA SER A 176 -54.19 32.08 -16.98
C SER A 176 -55.58 31.72 -17.50
N LEU A 177 -56.12 30.57 -17.10
CA LEU A 177 -57.48 30.14 -17.46
C LEU A 177 -58.55 31.13 -16.99
N LYS A 178 -58.43 31.68 -15.78
CA LYS A 178 -59.35 32.72 -15.27
C LYS A 178 -59.24 34.01 -16.07
N ASN A 179 -58.03 34.46 -16.39
CA ASN A 179 -57.80 35.66 -17.19
C ASN A 179 -58.36 35.53 -18.61
N ASP A 180 -58.17 34.38 -19.25
CA ASP A 180 -58.72 34.09 -20.58
C ASP A 180 -60.25 34.07 -20.54
N SER A 181 -60.83 33.48 -19.49
CA SER A 181 -62.29 33.45 -19.28
C SER A 181 -62.86 34.86 -19.09
N ILE A 182 -62.21 35.72 -18.30
CA ILE A 182 -62.60 37.12 -18.10
C ILE A 182 -62.50 37.89 -19.42
N SER A 183 -61.40 37.72 -20.16
CA SER A 183 -61.18 38.37 -21.45
C SER A 183 -62.28 38.01 -22.44
N LYS A 184 -62.68 36.74 -22.48
CA LYS A 184 -63.79 36.25 -23.32
C LYS A 184 -65.15 36.85 -22.92
N CYS A 185 -65.43 37.01 -21.63
CA CYS A 185 -66.65 37.67 -21.14
C CYS A 185 -66.69 39.17 -21.49
N LEU A 186 -65.56 39.87 -21.37
CA LEU A 186 -65.46 41.29 -21.73
C LEU A 186 -65.66 41.52 -23.24
N LEU A 187 -65.09 40.65 -24.09
CA LEU A 187 -65.30 40.69 -25.54
C LEU A 187 -66.77 40.48 -25.91
N LYS A 188 -67.46 39.51 -25.28
CA LYS A 188 -68.90 39.32 -25.48
C LYS A 188 -69.71 40.55 -25.07
N ARG A 189 -69.34 41.22 -23.98
CA ARG A 189 -69.99 42.46 -23.52
C ARG A 189 -69.80 43.60 -24.52
N GLN A 190 -68.58 43.79 -25.05
CA GLN A 190 -68.31 44.81 -26.07
C GLN A 190 -69.11 44.54 -27.34
N ASN A 191 -69.14 43.29 -27.81
CA ASN A 191 -69.92 42.93 -28.99
C ASN A 191 -71.43 43.11 -28.79
N ALA A 192 -71.97 42.84 -27.60
CA ALA A 192 -73.38 43.06 -27.27
C ALA A 192 -73.78 44.55 -27.18
N VAL A 193 -72.83 45.43 -26.79
CA VAL A 193 -73.04 46.89 -26.83
C VAL A 193 -73.03 47.40 -28.27
N VAL A 194 -72.09 46.93 -29.09
CA VAL A 194 -71.99 47.32 -30.51
C VAL A 194 -73.21 46.88 -31.32
N THR A 195 -73.82 45.73 -31.02
CA THR A 195 -75.05 45.28 -31.70
C THR A 195 -76.31 46.06 -31.31
N ASN A 196 -76.33 46.70 -30.15
CA ASN A 196 -77.45 47.54 -29.69
C ASN A 196 -77.32 49.01 -30.15
N GLU A 197 -76.17 49.43 -30.65
CA GLU A 197 -75.94 50.77 -31.23
C GLU A 197 -76.15 50.82 -32.77
N ILE A 198 -76.50 49.69 -33.40
CA ILE A 198 -76.71 49.56 -34.87
C ILE A 198 -78.20 49.34 -35.22
N GLN A 199 -79.14 49.51 -34.28
CA GLN A 199 -80.58 49.62 -34.54
C GLN A 199 -81.08 51.04 -34.26
#